data_AF-A0A2R6L1P0-F1
#
_entry.id   AF-A0A2R6L1P0-F1
#
_cell.length_a   1.000
_cell.length_b   1.000
_cell.length_c   1.000
_cell.angle_alpha   90.00
_cell.angle_beta   90.00
_cell.angle_gamma   90.00
#
_symmetry.space_group_name_H-M   'P 1'
#
loop_
_entity.id
_entity.type
_entity.pdbx_description
1 polymer ?
#
loop_
_entity_poly.entity_id
_entity_poly.type
_entity_poly.pdbx_seq_one_letter_code
_entity_poly.pdbx_strand_id
1 'polypeptide(L)'
;MTVSVLDSYVESMERIQPNQANNYGNTHGGEMVRLMDELAAVAAMTVAGETCVTAHISSVDFRDPIPVTTAACFTMVAVGEDGDPVEVPAVVPETDRGERLVETAPC
;
A
#
# COMPACT_ATOMS: atom_id res chain seq x y z
N MET A 1 -16.20 15.55 0.35
CA MET A 1 -15.10 16.05 1.20
C MET A 1 -13.79 15.61 0.55
N THR A 2 -12.71 16.40 0.65
CA THR A 2 -11.39 16.05 0.12
C THR A 2 -10.41 15.85 1.26
N VAL A 3 -9.46 14.91 1.09
CA VAL A 3 -8.44 14.57 2.11
C VAL A 3 -7.05 14.78 1.50
N SER A 4 -6.08 15.23 2.28
CA SER A 4 -4.71 15.33 1.79
C SER A 4 -4.09 13.93 1.65
N VAL A 5 -3.33 13.71 0.58
CA VAL A 5 -2.50 12.50 0.46
C VAL A 5 -1.56 12.35 1.66
N LEU A 6 -1.08 13.46 2.25
CA LEU A 6 -0.16 13.42 3.40
C LEU A 6 -0.82 12.88 4.67
N ASP A 7 -2.14 13.05 4.84
CA ASP A 7 -2.88 12.52 5.99
C ASP A 7 -2.90 10.98 6.00
N SER A 8 -2.68 10.36 4.84
CA SER A 8 -2.64 8.90 4.65
C SER A 8 -1.22 8.32 4.58
N TYR A 9 -0.18 9.11 4.85
CA TYR A 9 1.21 8.62 4.81
C TYR A 9 1.48 7.64 5.96
N VAL A 10 1.95 6.44 5.62
CA VAL A 10 2.32 5.40 6.58
C VAL A 10 3.71 4.86 6.24
N GLU A 11 4.53 4.66 7.28
CA GLU A 11 5.85 4.06 7.18
C GLU A 11 6.01 3.03 8.30
N SER A 12 6.63 1.89 8.00
CA SER A 12 7.00 0.88 8.99
C SER A 12 8.44 0.42 8.78
N MET A 13 9.08 0.06 9.90
CA MET A 13 10.42 -0.51 9.93
C MET A 13 10.37 -1.85 10.68
N GLU A 14 10.64 -2.93 9.95
CA GLU A 14 10.52 -4.29 10.48
C GLU A 14 11.86 -5.02 10.49
N ARG A 15 12.08 -5.83 11.52
CA ARG A 15 13.23 -6.74 11.58
C ARG A 15 12.89 -8.07 10.92
N ILE A 16 13.59 -8.41 9.85
CA ILE A 16 13.44 -9.71 9.18
C ILE A 16 14.03 -10.83 10.05
N GLN A 17 13.19 -11.81 10.35
CA GLN A 17 13.52 -12.99 11.14
C GLN A 17 13.97 -14.15 10.25
N PRO A 18 14.70 -15.14 10.78
CA PRO A 18 15.16 -16.29 10.00
C PRO A 18 14.04 -17.08 9.31
N ASN A 19 12.85 -17.16 9.91
CA ASN A 19 11.69 -17.84 9.32
C ASN A 19 10.99 -17.04 8.21
N GLN A 20 11.35 -15.77 8.02
CA GLN A 20 10.89 -14.90 6.92
C GLN A 20 11.90 -14.86 5.77
N ALA A 21 13.07 -15.49 5.94
CA ALA A 21 14.08 -15.61 4.90
C ALA A 21 13.88 -16.87 4.07
N ASN A 22 14.30 -16.81 2.80
CA ASN A 22 14.40 -17.97 1.93
C ASN A 22 15.70 -18.75 2.19
N ASN A 23 15.90 -19.86 1.46
CA ASN A 23 17.08 -20.73 1.60
C ASN A 23 18.43 -20.05 1.32
N TYR A 24 18.42 -18.83 0.76
CA TYR A 24 19.61 -18.02 0.46
C TYR A 24 19.87 -16.94 1.52
N GLY A 25 19.06 -16.88 2.59
CA GLY A 25 19.20 -15.88 3.66
C GLY A 25 18.62 -14.50 3.31
N ASN A 26 17.93 -14.37 2.18
CA ASN A 26 17.24 -13.14 1.78
C ASN A 26 15.78 -13.16 2.23
N THR A 27 15.19 -12.00 2.49
CA THR A 27 13.74 -11.91 2.76
C THR A 27 12.94 -12.57 1.65
N HIS A 28 11.96 -13.39 2.02
CA HIS A 28 11.03 -13.98 1.08
C HIS A 28 10.19 -12.87 0.43
N GLY A 29 10.04 -12.86 -0.90
CA GLY A 29 9.30 -11.80 -1.61
C GLY A 29 7.86 -11.65 -1.11
N GLY A 30 7.19 -12.78 -0.82
CA GLY A 30 5.84 -12.77 -0.22
C GLY A 30 5.76 -12.07 1.15
N GLU A 31 6.84 -12.05 1.95
CA GLU A 31 6.85 -11.32 3.22
C GLU A 31 6.86 -9.81 2.99
N MET A 32 7.61 -9.34 1.98
CA MET A 32 7.62 -7.93 1.59
C MET A 32 6.26 -7.49 1.06
N VAL A 33 5.62 -8.33 0.23
CA VAL A 33 4.28 -8.03 -0.31
C VAL A 33 3.24 -7.98 0.82
N ARG A 34 3.32 -8.88 1.81
CA ARG A 34 2.44 -8.86 2.99
C ARG A 34 2.57 -7.53 3.75
N LEU A 35 3.79 -7.08 4.02
CA LEU A 35 4.02 -5.81 4.71
C LEU A 35 3.54 -4.61 3.89
N MET A 36 3.73 -4.64 2.56
CA MET A 36 3.23 -3.58 1.67
C MET A 36 1.69 -3.51 1.68
N ASP A 37 1.02 -4.66 1.64
CA ASP A 37 -0.45 -4.75 1.70
C ASP A 37 -1.00 -4.20 3.01
N GLU A 38 -0.34 -4.51 4.14
CA GLU A 38 -0.72 -3.95 5.45
C GLU A 38 -0.62 -2.42 5.49
N LEU A 39 0.47 -1.85 4.96
CA LEU A 39 0.64 -0.40 4.91
C LEU A 39 -0.37 0.27 3.95
N ALA A 40 -0.64 -0.36 2.80
CA ALA A 40 -1.64 0.11 1.85
C ALA A 40 -3.05 0.09 2.46
N ALA A 41 -3.39 -0.95 3.23
CA ALA A 41 -4.66 -1.05 3.93
C ALA A 41 -4.82 0.06 4.98
N VAL A 42 -3.79 0.30 5.82
CA VAL A 42 -3.84 1.39 6.80
C VAL A 42 -4.02 2.75 6.10
N ALA A 43 -3.23 3.03 5.07
CA ALA A 43 -3.34 4.28 4.31
C ALA A 43 -4.74 4.47 3.70
N ALA A 44 -5.29 3.43 3.07
CA ALA A 44 -6.61 3.49 2.45
C ALA A 44 -7.74 3.65 3.48
N MET A 45 -7.69 2.92 4.61
CA MET A 45 -8.67 3.06 5.68
C MET A 45 -8.61 4.44 6.34
N THR A 46 -7.42 5.07 6.42
CA THR A 46 -7.29 6.46 6.88
C THR A 46 -8.02 7.45 5.95
N VAL A 47 -7.95 7.25 4.63
CA VAL A 47 -8.69 8.10 3.67
C VAL A 47 -10.19 7.80 3.69
N ALA A 48 -10.55 6.51 3.70
CA ALA A 48 -11.94 6.08 3.56
C ALA A 48 -12.75 6.31 4.85
N GLY A 49 -12.13 6.21 6.03
CA GLY A 49 -12.83 6.17 7.30
C GLY A 49 -13.67 4.90 7.50
N GLU A 50 -13.41 3.86 6.71
CA GLU A 50 -14.14 2.59 6.66
C GLU A 50 -13.15 1.44 6.39
N THR A 51 -13.58 0.20 6.64
CA THR A 51 -12.82 -1.01 6.30
C THR A 51 -12.59 -1.10 4.80
N CYS A 52 -11.34 -1.37 4.41
CA CYS A 52 -10.94 -1.56 3.02
C CYS A 52 -10.47 -2.98 2.75
N VAL A 53 -10.75 -3.48 1.55
CA VAL A 53 -10.23 -4.75 1.02
C VAL A 53 -9.31 -4.51 -0.17
N THR A 54 -8.29 -5.35 -0.31
CA THR A 54 -7.36 -5.30 -1.45
C THR A 54 -8.03 -5.89 -2.69
N ALA A 55 -8.36 -5.05 -3.65
CA ALA A 55 -8.98 -5.48 -4.91
C ALA A 55 -7.96 -5.87 -5.97
N HIS A 56 -6.81 -5.18 -6.00
CA HIS A 56 -5.76 -5.41 -6.97
C HIS A 56 -4.40 -4.93 -6.47
N ILE A 57 -3.33 -5.62 -6.88
CA ILE A 57 -1.94 -5.24 -6.65
C ILE A 57 -1.26 -5.19 -8.01
N SER A 58 -0.61 -4.07 -8.35
CA SER A 58 0.17 -3.95 -9.58
C SER A 58 1.37 -4.90 -9.59
N SER A 59 2.15 -4.91 -10.69
CA SER A 59 3.41 -5.65 -10.69
C SER A 59 4.31 -5.24 -9.51
N VAL A 60 4.95 -6.23 -8.91
CA VAL A 60 5.92 -6.05 -7.83
C VAL A 60 7.27 -6.51 -8.35
N ASP A 61 8.16 -5.56 -8.59
CA ASP A 61 9.48 -5.80 -9.17
C ASP A 61 10.58 -5.68 -8.10
N PHE A 62 11.11 -6.82 -7.66
CA PHE A 62 12.24 -6.87 -6.71
C PHE A 62 13.55 -6.59 -7.45
N ARG A 63 14.11 -5.39 -7.25
CA ARG A 63 15.28 -4.91 -7.99
C ARG A 63 16.61 -5.42 -7.44
N ASP A 64 16.69 -5.70 -6.14
CA ASP A 64 17.93 -6.09 -5.46
C ASP A 64 17.72 -7.32 -4.56
N PRO A 65 18.70 -8.24 -4.48
CA PRO A 65 18.74 -9.29 -3.45
C PRO A 65 19.04 -8.65 -2.09
N ILE A 66 18.20 -8.96 -1.09
CA ILE A 66 17.98 -8.18 0.15
C ILE A 66 17.25 -6.87 -0.20
N PRO A 67 15.99 -6.68 0.26
CA PRO A 67 15.15 -5.62 -0.29
C PRO A 67 15.60 -4.27 0.23
N VAL A 68 16.44 -3.59 -0.55
CA VAL A 68 16.82 -2.20 -0.30
C VAL A 68 15.65 -1.30 -0.68
N THR A 69 14.97 -1.58 -1.80
CA THR A 69 13.74 -0.87 -2.21
C THR A 69 12.87 -1.72 -3.15
N THR A 70 11.55 -1.64 -3.00
CA THR A 70 10.55 -2.13 -3.96
C THR A 70 9.33 -1.24 -3.82
N ALA A 71 8.61 -1.03 -4.92
CA ALA A 71 7.38 -0.24 -4.93
C ALA A 71 6.32 -0.97 -5.76
N ALA A 72 5.06 -0.84 -5.34
CA ALA A 72 3.89 -1.35 -6.03
C ALA A 72 2.69 -0.46 -5.70
N CYS A 73 1.70 -0.45 -6.58
CA CYS A 73 0.43 0.23 -6.39
C CYS A 73 -0.64 -0.78 -5.96
N PHE A 74 -1.40 -0.41 -4.94
CA PHE A 74 -2.50 -1.20 -4.41
C PHE A 74 -3.81 -0.48 -4.68
N THR A 75 -4.78 -1.21 -5.22
CA THR A 75 -6.15 -0.74 -5.38
C THR A 75 -6.98 -1.29 -4.23
N MET A 76 -7.50 -0.38 -3.42
CA MET A 76 -8.29 -0.70 -2.24
C MET A 76 -9.74 -0.27 -2.46
N VAL A 77 -10.68 -1.08 -1.98
CA VAL A 77 -12.12 -0.77 -2.03
C VAL A 77 -12.65 -0.70 -0.61
N ALA A 78 -13.25 0.44 -0.25
CA ALA A 78 -13.95 0.59 1.02
C ALA A 78 -15.29 -0.16 0.98
N VAL A 79 -15.60 -0.90 2.04
CA VAL A 79 -16.75 -1.79 2.12
C VAL A 79 -17.51 -1.52 3.41
N GLY A 80 -18.80 -1.22 3.30
CA GLY A 80 -19.67 -0.98 4.44
C GLY A 80 -20.04 -2.27 5.20
N GLU A 81 -20.79 -2.13 6.30
CA GLU A 81 -21.23 -3.26 7.14
C GLU A 81 -22.01 -4.35 6.37
N ASP A 82 -22.75 -3.95 5.34
CA ASP A 82 -23.54 -4.84 4.48
C ASP A 82 -22.70 -5.59 3.42
N GLY A 83 -21.41 -5.28 3.31
CA GLY A 83 -20.51 -5.86 2.31
C GLY A 83 -20.51 -5.14 0.96
N ASP A 84 -21.28 -4.06 0.82
CA ASP A 84 -21.34 -3.26 -0.40
C ASP A 84 -20.24 -2.17 -0.44
N PRO A 85 -19.71 -1.83 -1.64
CA PRO A 85 -18.76 -0.73 -1.80
C PRO A 85 -19.36 0.61 -1.38
N VAL A 86 -18.57 1.44 -0.69
CA VAL A 86 -18.97 2.78 -0.25
C VAL A 86 -18.17 3.88 -0.94
N GLU A 87 -18.76 5.08 -1.02
CA GLU A 87 -18.07 6.24 -1.56
C GLU A 87 -16.92 6.68 -0.63
N VAL A 88 -15.77 6.96 -1.23
CA VAL A 88 -14.58 7.44 -0.51
C VAL A 88 -14.31 8.92 -0.84
N PRO A 89 -13.75 9.70 0.10
CA PRO A 89 -13.31 11.06 -0.18
C PRO A 89 -12.27 11.12 -1.31
N ALA A 90 -12.30 12.20 -2.09
CA ALA A 90 -11.27 12.43 -3.10
C ALA A 90 -9.95 12.86 -2.42
N VAL A 91 -8.82 12.33 -2.90
CA VAL A 91 -7.48 12.68 -2.41
C VAL A 91 -6.88 13.84 -3.21
N VAL A 92 -6.17 14.74 -2.52
CA VAL A 92 -5.49 15.88 -3.15
C VAL A 92 -4.00 15.83 -2.80
N PRO A 93 -3.10 15.80 -3.81
CA PRO A 93 -1.67 15.86 -3.56
C PRO A 93 -1.22 17.29 -3.23
N GLU A 94 -0.29 17.42 -2.29
CA GLU A 94 0.30 18.71 -1.88
C GLU A 94 1.81 18.81 -2.20
N THR A 95 2.38 17.77 -2.79
CA THR A 95 3.82 17.68 -3.10
C THR A 95 4.03 17.20 -4.53
N ASP A 96 5.11 17.62 -5.19
CA ASP A 96 5.46 17.15 -6.54
C ASP A 96 5.50 15.62 -6.63
N ARG A 97 5.93 14.94 -5.54
CA ARG A 97 5.93 13.47 -5.49
C ARG A 97 4.50 12.93 -5.45
N GLY A 98 3.63 13.51 -4.62
CA GLY A 98 2.22 13.13 -4.56
C GLY A 98 1.51 13.37 -5.88
N GLU A 99 1.77 14.50 -6.54
CA GLU A 99 1.20 14.83 -7.86
C GLU A 99 1.56 13.75 -8.88
N ARG A 100 2.86 13.42 -9.00
CA ARG A 100 3.31 12.35 -9.90
C ARG A 100 2.67 11.01 -9.58
N LEU A 101 2.51 10.67 -8.31
CA LEU A 101 1.90 9.39 -7.90
C LEU A 101 0.42 9.33 -8.28
N VAL A 102 -0.32 10.44 -8.15
CA VAL A 102 -1.73 10.52 -8.57
C VAL A 102 -1.85 10.48 -10.10
N GLU A 103 -0.98 11.18 -10.83
CA GLU A 103 -0.98 11.18 -12.30
C GLU A 103 -0.62 9.83 -12.92
N THR A 104 0.28 9.08 -12.27
CA THR A 104 0.79 7.80 -12.77
C THR A 104 0.10 6.59 -12.13
N ALA A 105 -0.86 6.82 -11.23
CA ALA A 105 -1.59 5.75 -10.57
C ALA A 105 -2.29 4.88 -11.64
N PRO A 106 -2.08 3.54 -11.61
CA PRO A 106 -2.77 2.65 -12.53
C PRO A 106 -4.27 2.69 -12.24
N CYS A 107 -5.06 3.03 -13.26
CA CYS A 107 -6.51 2.97 -13.26
C CYS A 107 -7.05 1.59 -13.62
#